data_AF-A0A7C9CFX9-F1
#
_entry.id   AF-A0A7C9CFX9-F1
#
_cell.length_a   1.000
_cell.length_b   1.000
_cell.length_c   1.000
_cell.angle_alpha   90.00
_cell.angle_beta   90.00
_cell.angle_gamma   90.00
#
_symmetry.space_group_name_H-M   'P 1'
#
loop_
_entity.id
_entity.type
_entity.pdbx_description
1 polymer ?
#
loop_
_entity_poly.entity_id
_entity_poly.type
_entity_poly.pdbx_seq_one_letter_code
_entity_poly.pdbx_strand_id
1 'polypeptide(L)'
;GSSGDNEMLLEGFQPNANLRSLQIDGYRGERIPSWIDDNHYFSNLEEIGIVNWGTCVCFGAFGRLPHLKHLYIEVLSNLEYVESTTTDPSALSAAPLFPSLEELTLRCLPKLKGWRTMCASSSSVAGPIIFPRLRYIQLRSVGLEIVPEEFQGLSSLQYLGI
;
A
#
# COMPACT_ATOMS: atom_id res chain seq x y z
N GLY A 1 5.75 -5.76 23.73
CA GLY A 1 6.74 -4.83 23.18
C GLY A 1 6.13 -3.46 23.09
N SER A 2 6.93 -2.43 23.36
CA SER A 2 6.57 -1.04 23.06
C SER A 2 6.47 -0.82 21.54
N SER A 3 5.87 0.28 21.08
CA SER A 3 5.82 0.63 19.65
C SER A 3 7.23 0.62 19.03
N GLY A 4 8.20 1.26 19.70
CA GLY A 4 9.60 1.34 19.25
C GLY A 4 10.32 0.00 19.11
N ASP A 5 10.03 -0.99 19.96
CA ASP A 5 10.64 -2.33 19.84
C ASP A 5 10.21 -3.04 18.55
N ASN A 6 8.96 -2.84 18.12
CA ASN A 6 8.45 -3.44 16.89
C ASN A 6 9.04 -2.76 15.67
N GLU A 7 9.18 -1.43 15.70
CA GLU A 7 9.83 -0.67 14.63
C GLU A 7 11.28 -1.13 14.44
N MET A 8 12.05 -1.24 15.53
CA MET A 8 13.44 -1.73 15.47
C MET A 8 13.53 -3.18 14.99
N LEU A 9 12.61 -4.04 15.41
CA LEU A 9 12.56 -5.43 14.97
C LEU A 9 12.30 -5.51 13.46
N LEU A 10 11.30 -4.80 12.96
CA LEU A 10 10.96 -4.80 11.55
C LEU A 10 12.07 -4.17 10.71
N GLU A 11 12.69 -3.08 11.18
CA GLU A 11 13.86 -2.47 10.54
C GLU A 11 15.03 -3.46 10.40
N GLY A 12 15.31 -4.22 11.46
CA GLY A 12 16.41 -5.20 11.49
C GLY A 12 16.24 -6.42 10.59
N PHE A 13 15.02 -6.69 10.08
CA PHE A 13 14.81 -7.83 9.18
C PHE A 13 15.42 -7.63 7.80
N GLN A 14 15.59 -6.36 7.35
CA GLN A 14 16.10 -5.93 6.04
C GLN A 14 16.22 -7.09 5.03
N PRO A 15 15.10 -7.54 4.46
CA PRO A 15 15.08 -8.82 3.76
C PRO A 15 15.93 -8.76 2.50
N ASN A 16 16.42 -9.92 2.10
CA ASN A 16 17.22 -10.04 0.90
C ASN A 16 16.38 -9.80 -0.37
N ALA A 17 17.06 -9.44 -1.45
CA ALA A 17 16.43 -9.12 -2.74
C ALA A 17 15.63 -10.28 -3.38
N ASN A 18 15.68 -11.50 -2.84
CA ASN A 18 14.89 -12.63 -3.35
C ASN A 18 13.52 -12.76 -2.68
N LEU A 19 13.21 -11.91 -1.69
CA LEU A 19 11.90 -11.94 -1.04
C LEU A 19 10.79 -11.59 -2.05
N ARG A 20 9.80 -12.48 -2.18
CA ARG A 20 8.66 -12.34 -3.09
C ARG A 20 7.34 -12.07 -2.39
N SER A 21 7.18 -12.51 -1.14
CA SER A 21 5.98 -12.29 -0.33
C SER A 21 6.37 -11.78 1.06
N LEU A 22 5.67 -10.74 1.52
CA LEU A 22 5.84 -10.13 2.83
C LEU A 22 4.49 -10.09 3.54
N GLN A 23 4.38 -10.73 4.69
CA GLN A 23 3.20 -10.66 5.55
C GLN A 23 3.57 -10.05 6.90
N ILE A 24 2.84 -9.00 7.28
CA ILE A 24 2.99 -8.28 8.55
C ILE A 24 1.67 -8.41 9.30
N ASP A 25 1.69 -9.02 10.48
CA ASP A 25 0.51 -9.18 11.35
C ASP A 25 0.80 -8.62 12.74
N GLY A 26 -0.13 -7.81 13.26
CA GLY A 26 -0.10 -7.31 14.63
C GLY A 26 1.01 -6.28 14.89
N TYR A 27 1.51 -5.63 13.85
CA TYR A 27 2.54 -4.61 13.98
C TYR A 27 2.00 -3.35 14.66
N ARG A 28 2.62 -3.01 15.79
CA ARG A 28 2.21 -1.88 16.65
C ARG A 28 3.06 -0.64 16.45
N GLY A 29 4.03 -0.68 15.53
CA GLY A 29 4.79 0.50 15.13
C GLY A 29 3.93 1.47 14.34
N GLU A 30 4.28 2.75 14.41
CA GLU A 30 3.58 3.81 13.67
C GLU A 30 4.25 4.05 12.32
N ARG A 31 5.56 3.79 12.26
CA ARG A 31 6.38 4.00 11.06
C ARG A 31 6.49 2.73 10.24
N ILE A 32 6.51 2.90 8.93
CA ILE A 32 6.98 1.87 8.01
C ILE A 32 8.52 1.79 8.14
N PRO A 33 9.12 0.58 8.07
CA PRO A 33 10.57 0.44 8.07
C PRO A 33 11.19 1.14 6.87
N SER A 34 12.38 1.71 7.05
CA SER A 34 13.05 2.54 6.04
C SER A 34 13.35 1.78 4.75
N TRP A 35 13.53 0.45 4.86
CA TRP A 35 13.77 -0.41 3.71
C TRP A 35 12.54 -0.61 2.79
N ILE A 36 11.32 -0.29 3.22
CA ILE A 36 10.14 -0.26 2.31
C ILE A 36 10.18 0.99 1.44
N ASP A 37 10.63 2.12 2.00
CA ASP A 37 10.80 3.37 1.25
C ASP A 37 12.00 3.31 0.29
N ASP A 38 13.03 2.52 0.64
CA ASP A 38 14.24 2.33 -0.15
C ASP A 38 14.07 1.21 -1.20
N ASN A 39 13.52 1.58 -2.36
CA ASN A 39 13.05 0.71 -3.46
C ASN A 39 14.09 -0.29 -4.02
N HIS A 40 15.35 -0.21 -3.61
CA HIS A 40 16.41 -1.13 -4.03
C HIS A 40 16.28 -2.54 -3.44
N TYR A 41 15.71 -2.69 -2.25
CA TYR A 41 15.66 -3.98 -1.55
C TYR A 41 14.49 -4.88 -1.96
N PHE A 42 13.43 -4.31 -2.58
CA PHE A 42 12.16 -4.99 -2.84
C PHE A 42 11.73 -5.01 -4.30
N SER A 43 12.67 -4.84 -5.22
CA SER A 43 12.34 -4.91 -6.65
C SER A 43 11.60 -6.21 -7.00
N ASN A 44 11.89 -7.34 -6.35
CA ASN A 44 11.23 -8.62 -6.65
C ASN A 44 9.98 -8.94 -5.83
N LEU A 45 9.50 -8.03 -4.98
CA LEU A 45 8.34 -8.30 -4.14
C LEU A 45 7.07 -8.33 -4.99
N GLU A 46 6.36 -9.46 -4.96
CA GLU A 46 5.15 -9.70 -5.74
C GLU A 46 3.88 -9.66 -4.88
N GLU A 47 4.01 -9.80 -3.57
CA GLU A 47 2.89 -10.05 -2.68
C GLU A 47 3.11 -9.36 -1.31
N ILE A 48 2.11 -8.60 -0.85
CA ILE A 48 2.13 -7.90 0.44
C ILE A 48 0.83 -8.09 1.21
N GLY A 49 0.98 -8.54 2.46
CA GLY A 49 -0.07 -8.69 3.43
C GLY A 49 0.12 -7.84 4.65
N ILE A 50 -0.90 -7.08 5.00
CA ILE A 50 -0.91 -6.27 6.22
C ILE A 50 -2.17 -6.58 7.00
N VAL A 51 -1.99 -7.06 8.22
CA VAL A 51 -3.07 -7.41 9.14
C VAL A 51 -2.85 -6.70 10.47
N ASN A 52 -3.91 -6.08 11.00
CA ASN A 52 -3.93 -5.54 12.36
C ASN A 52 -2.75 -4.58 12.67
N TRP A 53 -2.49 -3.64 11.75
CA TRP A 53 -1.48 -2.59 11.93
C TRP A 53 -2.12 -1.36 12.60
N GLY A 54 -1.54 -0.92 13.73
CA GLY A 54 -2.13 0.10 14.61
C GLY A 54 -2.47 1.46 13.98
N THR A 55 -1.48 2.12 13.36
CA THR A 55 -1.59 3.51 12.88
C THR A 55 -0.90 3.72 11.53
N CYS A 56 -1.04 2.77 10.59
CA CYS A 56 -0.32 2.83 9.31
C CYS A 56 -0.66 4.09 8.49
N VAL A 57 0.35 4.88 8.12
CA VAL A 57 0.19 6.18 7.40
C VAL A 57 0.79 6.16 5.98
N CYS A 58 1.53 5.13 5.54
CA CYS A 58 2.27 5.22 4.27
C CYS A 58 2.18 3.94 3.42
N PHE A 59 1.16 3.84 2.56
CA PHE A 59 1.01 2.75 1.58
C PHE A 59 1.61 3.08 0.20
N GLY A 60 2.09 4.31 -0.01
CA GLY A 60 2.63 4.77 -1.29
C GLY A 60 3.91 4.09 -1.71
N ALA A 61 4.69 3.66 -0.74
CA ALA A 61 5.89 2.89 -1.01
C ALA A 61 5.55 1.58 -1.72
N PHE A 62 4.48 0.90 -1.32
CA PHE A 62 4.00 -0.30 -2.00
C PHE A 62 3.55 -0.03 -3.44
N GLY A 63 2.91 1.13 -3.66
CA GLY A 63 2.49 1.54 -4.99
C GLY A 63 3.64 1.73 -5.98
N ARG A 64 4.87 1.93 -5.51
CA ARG A 64 6.06 2.07 -6.38
C ARG A 64 6.75 0.76 -6.69
N LEU A 65 6.35 -0.33 -6.05
CA LEU A 65 6.96 -1.64 -6.26
C LEU A 65 6.59 -2.14 -7.66
N PRO A 66 7.58 -2.29 -8.56
CA PRO A 66 7.33 -2.56 -9.98
C PRO A 66 6.75 -3.96 -10.23
N HIS A 67 6.92 -4.88 -9.29
CA HIS A 67 6.53 -6.28 -9.43
C HIS A 67 5.38 -6.70 -8.49
N LEU A 68 4.83 -5.78 -7.68
CA LEU A 68 3.73 -6.08 -6.76
C LEU A 68 2.46 -6.43 -7.54
N LYS A 69 2.00 -7.67 -7.39
CA LYS A 69 0.79 -8.23 -8.02
C LYS A 69 -0.36 -8.39 -7.04
N HIS A 70 -0.07 -8.68 -5.78
CA HIS A 70 -1.09 -9.03 -4.79
C HIS A 70 -0.95 -8.14 -3.55
N LEU A 71 -2.03 -7.45 -3.18
CA LEU A 71 -2.09 -6.62 -1.98
C LEU A 71 -3.31 -6.99 -1.14
N TYR A 72 -3.08 -7.36 0.11
CA TYR A 72 -4.11 -7.74 1.07
C TYR A 72 -3.95 -6.92 2.36
N ILE A 73 -5.02 -6.20 2.72
CA ILE A 73 -5.05 -5.29 3.87
C ILE A 73 -6.27 -5.65 4.72
N GLU A 74 -6.04 -6.06 5.97
CA GLU A 74 -7.10 -6.51 6.86
C GLU A 74 -7.00 -5.91 8.27
N VAL A 75 -8.15 -5.52 8.86
CA VAL A 75 -8.26 -5.15 10.28
C VAL A 75 -7.48 -3.87 10.65
N LEU A 76 -7.49 -2.86 9.76
CA LEU A 76 -6.96 -1.52 10.08
C LEU A 76 -8.11 -0.57 10.40
N SER A 77 -8.56 -0.59 11.67
CA SER A 77 -9.77 0.11 12.12
C SER A 77 -9.71 1.64 12.03
N ASN A 78 -8.50 2.21 11.96
CA ASN A 78 -8.27 3.65 11.90
C ASN A 78 -7.77 4.14 10.53
N LEU A 79 -7.62 3.24 9.55
CA LEU A 79 -7.16 3.63 8.21
C LEU A 79 -8.26 4.42 7.50
N GLU A 80 -8.02 5.70 7.25
CA GLU A 80 -8.95 6.54 6.48
C GLU A 80 -8.57 6.61 5.00
N TYR A 81 -7.28 6.69 4.69
CA TYR A 81 -6.82 6.76 3.31
C TYR A 81 -5.58 5.89 3.11
N VAL A 82 -5.51 5.25 1.95
CA VAL A 82 -4.28 4.64 1.47
C VAL A 82 -3.40 5.76 0.92
N GLU A 83 -2.46 6.22 1.72
CA GLU A 83 -1.64 7.39 1.36
C GLU A 83 -0.41 7.01 0.58
N SER A 84 -0.03 7.86 -0.37
CA SER A 84 1.30 7.85 -0.95
C SER A 84 2.10 9.09 -0.61
N THR A 85 3.24 8.88 0.05
CA THR A 85 4.20 9.90 0.48
C THR A 85 5.57 9.59 -0.12
N THR A 86 6.32 10.64 -0.46
CA THR A 86 7.77 10.57 -0.72
C THR A 86 8.44 11.67 0.07
N THR A 87 9.61 11.41 0.60
CA THR A 87 10.57 12.44 1.01
C THR A 87 11.42 12.95 -0.15
N ASP A 88 11.49 12.21 -1.26
CA ASP A 88 12.22 12.59 -2.45
C ASP A 88 11.28 13.23 -3.50
N PRO A 89 11.35 14.57 -3.72
CA PRO A 89 10.54 15.26 -4.72
C PRO A 89 10.86 14.84 -6.17
N SER A 90 12.00 14.17 -6.41
CA SER A 90 12.34 13.58 -7.70
C SER A 90 11.80 12.16 -7.88
N ALA A 91 11.49 11.46 -6.77
CA ALA A 91 10.82 10.16 -6.76
C ALA A 91 9.29 10.27 -6.93
N LEU A 92 8.73 11.48 -6.78
CA LEU A 92 7.45 11.86 -7.37
C LEU A 92 7.62 12.04 -8.88
N SER A 93 8.10 10.98 -9.52
CA SER A 93 7.92 10.80 -10.94
C SER A 93 6.42 10.84 -11.21
N ALA A 94 6.02 11.41 -12.36
CA ALA A 94 4.67 11.26 -12.89
C ALA A 94 4.28 9.79 -13.16
N ALA A 95 5.17 8.84 -12.84
CA ALA A 95 4.94 7.42 -12.94
C ALA A 95 3.70 6.99 -12.14
N PRO A 96 2.86 6.14 -12.74
CA PRO A 96 1.69 5.61 -12.08
C PRO A 96 2.04 4.77 -10.86
N LEU A 97 1.24 4.87 -9.81
CA LEU A 97 1.30 3.93 -8.69
C LEU A 97 0.52 2.66 -9.01
N PHE A 98 0.96 1.53 -8.46
CA PHE A 98 0.41 0.18 -8.64
C PHE A 98 0.36 -0.32 -10.10
N PRO A 99 1.44 -0.13 -10.91
CA PRO A 99 1.42 -0.48 -12.33
C PRO A 99 1.25 -1.99 -12.60
N SER A 100 1.57 -2.84 -11.63
CA SER A 100 1.57 -4.31 -11.76
C SER A 100 0.50 -5.01 -10.92
N LEU A 101 -0.31 -4.26 -10.15
CA LEU A 101 -1.25 -4.86 -9.22
C LEU A 101 -2.36 -5.61 -9.98
N GLU A 102 -2.50 -6.90 -9.66
CA GLU A 102 -3.47 -7.82 -10.28
C GLU A 102 -4.62 -8.13 -9.31
N GLU A 103 -4.35 -8.19 -8.00
CA GLU A 103 -5.33 -8.55 -6.97
C GLU A 103 -5.26 -7.62 -5.75
N LEU A 104 -6.43 -7.11 -5.37
CA LEU A 104 -6.61 -6.24 -4.21
C LEU A 104 -7.67 -6.82 -3.27
N THR A 105 -7.29 -7.10 -2.03
CA THR A 105 -8.21 -7.54 -0.98
C THR A 105 -8.18 -6.56 0.19
N LEU A 106 -9.35 -6.02 0.52
CA LEU A 106 -9.55 -5.06 1.61
C LEU A 106 -10.63 -5.60 2.56
N ARG A 107 -10.26 -5.88 3.82
CA ARG A 107 -11.20 -6.42 4.82
C ARG A 107 -11.17 -5.67 6.13
N CYS A 108 -12.33 -5.45 6.73
CA CYS A 108 -12.45 -4.85 8.06
C CYS A 108 -11.72 -3.49 8.14
N LEU A 109 -12.02 -2.60 7.18
CA LEU A 109 -11.47 -1.25 7.06
C LEU A 109 -12.60 -0.21 7.20
N PRO A 110 -13.25 -0.12 8.37
CA PRO A 110 -14.52 0.59 8.54
C PRO A 110 -14.45 2.10 8.31
N LYS A 111 -13.24 2.70 8.35
CA LYS A 111 -13.04 4.14 8.13
C LYS A 111 -12.41 4.47 6.78
N LEU A 112 -12.11 3.47 5.95
CA LEU A 112 -11.43 3.68 4.67
C LEU A 112 -12.33 4.45 3.71
N LYS A 113 -11.86 5.63 3.27
CA LYS A 113 -12.54 6.54 2.34
C LYS A 113 -11.98 6.47 0.93
N GLY A 114 -10.74 6.00 0.75
CA GLY A 114 -10.14 5.84 -0.57
C GLY A 114 -8.63 5.98 -0.55
N TRP A 115 -8.07 6.44 -1.67
CA TRP A 115 -6.65 6.68 -1.84
C TRP A 115 -6.36 8.18 -1.84
N ARG A 116 -5.15 8.57 -1.40
CA ARG A 116 -4.69 9.96 -1.50
C ARG A 116 -3.20 10.03 -1.74
N THR A 117 -2.76 11.10 -2.40
CA THR A 117 -1.34 11.35 -2.55
C THR A 117 -0.95 12.66 -1.88
N MET A 118 0.08 12.61 -1.04
CA MET A 118 0.62 13.78 -0.34
C MET A 118 2.06 14.05 -0.75
N CYS A 119 2.34 15.29 -1.14
CA CYS A 119 3.69 15.77 -1.42
C CYS A 119 4.18 16.62 -0.24
N ALA A 120 5.36 16.30 0.29
CA ALA A 120 5.98 17.09 1.37
C ALA A 120 6.51 18.46 0.90
N SER A 121 6.64 18.68 -0.41
CA SER A 121 7.07 19.94 -1.03
C SER A 121 6.04 20.40 -2.07
N SER A 122 5.65 21.67 -2.00
CA SER A 122 4.51 22.29 -2.72
C SER A 122 4.64 22.45 -4.24
N SER A 123 5.53 21.72 -4.91
CA SER A 123 5.84 21.94 -6.34
C SER A 123 5.89 20.67 -7.21
N SER A 124 5.82 19.47 -6.64
CA SER A 124 5.74 18.22 -7.40
C SER A 124 4.32 17.65 -7.33
N VAL A 125 3.78 17.28 -8.49
CA VAL A 125 2.54 16.50 -8.57
C VAL A 125 2.90 15.03 -8.44
N ALA A 126 2.30 14.34 -7.49
CA ALA A 126 2.50 12.93 -7.41
C ALA A 126 1.83 12.20 -8.59
N GLY A 127 2.40 11.08 -9.00
CA GLY A 127 1.84 10.26 -10.07
C GLY A 127 0.41 9.80 -9.77
N PRO A 128 -0.42 9.60 -10.81
CA PRO A 128 -1.79 9.14 -10.64
C PRO A 128 -1.81 7.72 -10.07
N ILE A 129 -2.81 7.45 -9.24
CA ILE A 129 -3.08 6.10 -8.76
C ILE A 129 -3.91 5.41 -9.83
N ILE A 130 -3.36 4.38 -10.45
CA ILE A 130 -4.06 3.62 -11.49
C ILE A 130 -3.85 2.13 -11.27
N PHE A 131 -4.79 1.34 -11.76
CA PHE A 131 -4.76 -0.11 -11.59
C PHE A 131 -4.90 -0.82 -12.94
N PRO A 132 -3.94 -0.65 -13.87
CA PRO A 132 -4.10 -1.07 -15.26
C PRO A 132 -4.25 -2.59 -15.42
N ARG A 133 -3.73 -3.37 -14.47
CA ARG A 133 -3.75 -4.85 -14.48
C ARG A 133 -4.70 -5.47 -13.48
N LEU A 134 -5.42 -4.66 -12.71
CA LEU A 134 -6.24 -5.15 -11.62
C LEU A 134 -7.41 -5.94 -12.18
N ARG A 135 -7.41 -7.23 -11.84
CA ARG A 135 -8.39 -8.22 -12.32
C ARG A 135 -9.26 -8.75 -11.19
N TYR A 136 -8.81 -8.65 -9.95
CA TYR A 136 -9.52 -9.16 -8.79
C TYR A 136 -9.62 -8.09 -7.71
N ILE A 137 -10.86 -7.81 -7.28
CA ILE A 137 -11.14 -6.96 -6.13
C ILE A 137 -12.03 -7.73 -5.16
N GLN A 138 -11.61 -7.80 -3.90
CA GLN A 138 -12.47 -8.22 -2.80
C GLN A 138 -12.52 -7.12 -1.74
N LEU A 139 -13.69 -6.56 -1.54
CA LEU A 139 -14.02 -5.65 -0.46
C LEU A 139 -14.87 -6.41 0.55
N ARG A 140 -14.62 -6.25 1.85
CA ARG A 140 -15.49 -6.79 2.91
C ARG A 140 -15.42 -5.87 4.12
N SER A 141 -16.56 -5.38 4.59
CA SER A 141 -16.60 -4.49 5.77
C SER A 141 -15.65 -3.29 5.61
N VAL A 142 -15.72 -2.63 4.46
CA VAL A 142 -14.95 -1.41 4.14
C VAL A 142 -15.84 -0.16 4.30
N GLY A 143 -15.25 0.95 4.70
CA GLY A 143 -15.93 2.24 4.92
C GLY A 143 -16.14 3.09 3.65
N LEU A 144 -15.98 2.51 2.46
CA LEU A 144 -16.09 3.22 1.19
C LEU A 144 -17.56 3.57 0.93
N GLU A 145 -17.94 4.83 1.16
CA GLU A 145 -19.30 5.32 0.91
C GLU A 145 -19.59 5.56 -0.57
N ILE A 146 -18.55 5.88 -1.35
CA ILE A 146 -18.60 6.08 -2.80
C ILE A 146 -17.52 5.25 -3.47
N VAL A 147 -17.72 4.90 -4.75
CA VAL A 147 -16.71 4.24 -5.56
C VAL A 147 -15.56 5.22 -5.84
N PRO A 148 -14.33 4.94 -5.39
CA PRO A 148 -13.17 5.78 -5.68
C PRO A 148 -12.93 5.92 -7.18
N GLU A 149 -12.42 7.06 -7.62
CA GLU A 149 -12.14 7.33 -9.04
C GLU A 149 -11.14 6.32 -9.63
N GLU A 150 -10.23 5.82 -8.80
CA GLU A 150 -9.23 4.83 -9.19
C GLU A 150 -9.85 3.47 -9.57
N PHE A 151 -11.06 3.19 -9.09
CA PHE A 151 -11.83 1.99 -9.47
C PHE A 151 -12.74 2.21 -10.68
N GLN A 152 -12.77 3.42 -11.23
CA GLN A 152 -13.49 3.69 -12.47
C GLN A 152 -12.65 3.23 -13.68
N GLY A 153 -13.30 2.58 -14.64
CA GLY A 153 -12.63 2.19 -15.90
C GLY A 153 -11.65 1.01 -15.79
N LEU A 154 -11.78 0.15 -14.78
CA LEU A 154 -10.99 -1.08 -14.65
C LEU A 154 -11.35 -2.12 -15.73
N SER A 155 -10.84 -1.94 -16.94
CA SER A 155 -11.13 -2.81 -18.10
C SER A 155 -10.63 -4.25 -17.95
N SER A 156 -9.64 -4.47 -17.09
CA SER A 156 -9.08 -5.80 -16.80
C SER A 156 -9.84 -6.56 -15.70
N LEU A 157 -10.85 -5.95 -15.07
CA LEU A 157 -11.55 -6.52 -13.91
C LEU A 157 -12.35 -7.77 -14.30
N GLN A 158 -12.04 -8.89 -13.64
CA GLN A 158 -12.67 -10.19 -13.84
C GLN A 158 -13.51 -10.61 -12.63
N TYR A 159 -13.15 -10.14 -11.44
CA TYR A 159 -13.84 -10.44 -10.20
C TYR A 159 -14.02 -9.19 -9.33
N LEU A 160 -15.24 -9.01 -8.83
CA LEU A 160 -15.59 -8.00 -7.85
C LEU A 160 -16.44 -8.66 -6.74
N GLY A 161 -15.86 -8.78 -5.55
CA GLY A 161 -16.56 -9.18 -4.32
C GLY A 161 -16.76 -7.97 -3.41
N ILE A 162 -17.95 -7.82 -2.82
CA ILE A 162 -18.34 -6.74 -1.90
C ILE A 162 -18.97 -7.35 -0.65
#